data_AF-A0AAN5CVQ6-F1
#
_entry.id   AF-A0AAN5CVQ6-F1
#
_cell.length_a   1.000
_cell.length_b   1.000
_cell.length_c   1.000
_cell.angle_alpha   90.00
_cell.angle_beta   90.00
_cell.angle_gamma   90.00
#
_symmetry.space_group_name_H-M   'P 1'
#
loop_
_entity.id
_entity.type
_entity.pdbx_description
1 polymer ?
#
loop_
_entity_poly.entity_id
_entity_poly.type
_entity_poly.pdbx_seq_one_letter_code
_entity_poly.pdbx_strand_id
1 'polypeptide(L)'
;IYSPGFPYDSSTPCDFILTVDGGKKVQAEVIFVEANSCCDHLLLFDNFVAGDLIAKFTGELLERAFVTSTTNFMRVSWQPNGG
;
A
#
# COMPACT_ATOMS: atom_id res chain seq x y z
N ILE A 1 0.90 -10.06 0.37
CA ILE A 1 0.15 -9.43 1.49
C ILE A 1 -1.24 -9.20 0.98
N TYR A 2 -2.26 -9.41 1.80
CA TYR A 2 -3.66 -9.22 1.41
C TYR A 2 -4.33 -8.30 2.41
N SER A 3 -5.28 -7.49 1.95
CA SER A 3 -6.19 -6.73 2.82
C SER A 3 -6.99 -7.70 3.72
N PRO A 4 -7.38 -7.27 4.93
CA PRO A 4 -8.30 -8.04 5.75
C PRO A 4 -9.59 -8.34 4.98
N GLY A 5 -10.00 -9.61 4.97
CA GLY A 5 -11.22 -10.11 4.33
C GLY A 5 -11.14 -10.33 2.81
N PHE A 6 -10.00 -10.07 2.17
CA PHE A 6 -9.71 -10.58 0.83
C PHE A 6 -9.89 -12.12 0.78
N PRO A 7 -10.50 -12.68 -0.29
CA PRO A 7 -10.93 -12.03 -1.53
C PRO A 7 -12.38 -11.52 -1.54
N TYR A 8 -13.08 -11.52 -0.41
CA TYR A 8 -14.53 -11.31 -0.40
C TYR A 8 -14.97 -9.91 0.04
N ASP A 9 -14.35 -9.37 1.08
CA ASP A 9 -14.71 -8.07 1.66
C ASP A 9 -13.44 -7.37 2.12
N SER A 10 -13.13 -6.20 1.56
CA SER A 10 -11.98 -5.38 1.97
C SER A 10 -12.41 -4.07 2.64
N SER A 11 -13.53 -4.05 3.34
CA SER A 11 -14.06 -2.86 4.03
C SER A 11 -13.28 -2.44 5.28
N THR A 12 -12.32 -3.25 5.75
CA THR A 12 -11.54 -2.94 6.95
C THR A 12 -10.24 -2.22 6.61
N PRO A 13 -10.00 -0.99 7.13
CA PRO A 13 -8.73 -0.28 6.92
C PRO A 13 -7.57 -1.01 7.60
N CYS A 14 -6.38 -0.93 7.01
CA CYS A 14 -5.18 -1.51 7.61
C CYS A 14 -3.89 -0.84 7.14
N ASP A 15 -2.88 -0.90 7.99
CA ASP A 15 -1.52 -0.52 7.65
C ASP A 15 -0.60 -1.75 7.73
N PHE A 16 0.15 -2.00 6.66
CA PHE A 16 1.25 -2.96 6.65
C PHE A 16 2.57 -2.21 6.67
N ILE A 17 3.47 -2.65 7.54
CA ILE A 17 4.80 -2.06 7.66
C ILE A 17 5.80 -3.08 7.15
N LEU A 18 6.47 -2.73 6.05
CA LEU A 18 7.53 -3.53 5.45
C LEU A 18 8.86 -2.94 5.88
N THR A 19 9.75 -3.77 6.38
CA THR A 19 11.08 -3.34 6.81
C THR A 19 12.14 -4.30 6.31
N VAL A 20 13.30 -3.75 6.01
CA VAL A 20 14.54 -4.49 5.72
C VAL A 20 15.66 -3.95 6.58
N ASP A 21 16.81 -4.63 6.60
CA ASP A 21 18.00 -4.15 7.33
C ASP A 21 18.41 -2.74 6.88
N GLY A 22 19.07 -2.00 7.77
CA GLY A 22 19.59 -0.67 7.49
C GLY A 22 20.54 -0.66 6.28
N GLY A 23 20.43 0.40 5.46
CA GLY A 23 21.19 0.55 4.21
C GLY A 23 20.60 -0.18 3.00
N LYS A 24 19.52 -0.95 3.17
CA LYS A 24 18.75 -1.55 2.07
C LYS A 24 17.48 -0.73 1.78
N LYS A 25 16.90 -0.97 0.61
CA LYS A 25 15.63 -0.37 0.16
C LYS A 25 14.55 -1.44 0.07
N VAL A 26 13.30 -1.05 0.32
CA VAL A 26 12.14 -1.95 0.20
C VAL A 26 11.61 -1.82 -1.22
N GLN A 27 11.48 -2.95 -1.92
CA GLN A 27 10.72 -3.04 -3.16
C GLN A 27 9.43 -3.81 -2.88
N ALA A 28 8.28 -3.21 -3.19
CA ALA A 28 6.98 -3.84 -3.08
C ALA A 28 6.32 -3.90 -4.46
N GLU A 29 5.81 -5.07 -4.81
CA GLU A 29 5.03 -5.29 -6.03
C GLU A 29 3.57 -5.44 -5.68
N VAL A 30 2.75 -4.55 -6.26
CA VAL A 30 1.30 -4.60 -6.17
C VAL A 30 0.80 -5.45 -7.33
N ILE A 31 0.38 -6.68 -7.04
CA ILE A 31 -0.07 -7.64 -8.06
C ILE A 31 -1.48 -7.27 -8.55
N PHE A 32 -2.38 -6.96 -7.62
CA PHE A 32 -3.78 -6.71 -7.90
C PHE A 32 -4.38 -5.75 -6.87
N VAL A 33 -5.14 -4.76 -7.36
CA VAL A 33 -6.04 -3.92 -6.56
C VAL A 33 -7.34 -3.78 -7.33
N GLU A 34 -8.44 -4.01 -6.64
CA GLU A 34 -9.78 -3.64 -7.05
C GLU A 34 -10.38 -2.82 -5.92
N ALA A 35 -10.61 -1.54 -6.17
CA ALA A 35 -11.02 -0.57 -5.18
C ALA A 35 -12.14 0.31 -5.74
N ASN A 36 -13.06 0.78 -4.90
CA ASN A 36 -14.05 1.75 -5.34
C ASN A 36 -13.37 3.08 -5.73
N SER A 37 -13.42 3.41 -7.02
CA SER A 37 -12.76 4.56 -7.63
C SER A 37 -13.11 5.93 -7.02
N CYS A 38 -14.23 6.05 -6.28
CA CYS A 38 -14.60 7.32 -5.66
C CYS A 38 -13.74 7.67 -4.46
N CYS A 39 -13.40 6.66 -3.65
CA CYS A 39 -13.15 6.88 -2.23
C CYS A 39 -12.14 5.91 -1.62
N ASP A 40 -12.00 4.70 -2.18
CA ASP A 40 -11.07 3.70 -1.68
C ASP A 40 -9.66 3.98 -2.19
N HIS A 41 -8.69 3.90 -1.30
CA HIS A 41 -7.31 4.19 -1.64
C HIS A 41 -6.32 3.17 -1.11
N LEU A 42 -5.39 2.76 -1.97
CA LEU A 42 -4.14 2.13 -1.55
C LEU A 42 -3.03 3.19 -1.60
N LEU A 43 -2.38 3.43 -0.47
CA LEU A 43 -1.31 4.41 -0.34
C LEU A 43 0.00 3.72 0.07
N LEU A 44 1.09 4.06 -0.61
CA LEU A 44 2.43 3.59 -0.25
C LEU A 44 3.26 4.80 0.21
N PHE A 45 3.92 4.68 1.36
CA PHE A 45 4.75 5.73 1.95
C PHE A 45 6.18 5.24 2.18
N ASP A 46 7.16 6.11 1.91
CA ASP A 46 8.59 5.91 2.17
C ASP A 46 8.97 6.32 3.60
N ASN A 47 8.26 5.76 4.58
CA ASN A 47 8.61 5.75 6.01
C ASN A 47 7.45 5.07 6.79
N PHE A 48 7.60 4.94 8.11
CA PHE A 48 6.57 4.42 9.00
C PHE A 48 5.48 5.44 9.39
N VAL A 49 5.83 6.66 9.83
CA VAL A 49 4.85 7.60 10.46
C VAL A 49 4.58 8.86 9.62
N ALA A 50 5.61 9.44 9.00
CA ALA A 50 5.53 10.70 8.25
C ALA A 50 6.40 10.64 6.98
N GLY A 51 6.25 9.55 6.23
CA GLY A 51 7.01 9.33 4.99
C GLY A 51 6.41 10.05 3.80
N ASP A 52 7.24 10.27 2.80
CA ASP A 52 6.80 10.78 1.50
C ASP A 52 5.86 9.76 0.83
N LEU A 53 4.78 10.27 0.22
CA LEU A 53 3.87 9.43 -0.55
C LEU A 53 4.59 8.96 -1.81
N ILE A 54 4.83 7.66 -1.90
CA ILE A 54 5.39 7.01 -3.09
C ILE A 54 4.31 6.89 -4.16
N ALA A 55 3.11 6.44 -3.75
CA ALA A 55 2.03 6.19 -4.67
C ALA A 55 0.66 6.21 -3.99
N LYS A 56 -0.36 6.58 -4.77
CA LYS A 56 -1.78 6.55 -4.42
C LYS A 56 -2.57 5.90 -5.55
N PHE A 57 -3.33 4.85 -5.23
CA PHE A 57 -4.16 4.11 -6.19
C PHE A 57 -5.61 4.05 -5.75
N THR A 58 -6.49 3.96 -6.74
CA THR A 58 -7.93 3.71 -6.62
C THR A 58 -8.40 3.03 -7.91
N GLY A 59 -9.59 2.45 -7.94
CA GLY A 59 -10.07 1.66 -9.07
C GLY A 59 -9.30 0.35 -9.23
N GLU A 60 -9.05 -0.03 -10.48
CA GLU A 60 -8.31 -1.24 -10.82
C GLU A 60 -6.83 -0.93 -11.11
N LEU A 61 -5.95 -1.73 -10.52
CA LEU A 61 -4.52 -1.72 -10.83
C LEU A 61 -4.01 -3.16 -10.92
N LEU A 62 -3.23 -3.43 -11.97
CA LEU A 62 -2.51 -4.68 -12.16
C LEU A 62 -1.01 -4.42 -12.17
N GLU A 63 -0.28 -5.32 -11.50
CA GLU A 63 1.18 -5.50 -11.57
C GLU A 63 2.01 -4.21 -11.65
N ARG A 64 2.30 -3.61 -10.49
CA ARG A 64 3.17 -2.44 -10.41
C ARG A 64 4.12 -2.48 -9.23
N ALA A 65 5.40 -2.26 -9.50
CA ALA A 65 6.46 -2.24 -8.50
C ALA A 65 6.81 -0.82 -8.03
N PHE A 66 7.10 -0.70 -6.74
CA PHE A 66 7.52 0.53 -6.07
C PHE A 66 8.73 0.27 -5.20
N VAL A 67 9.62 1.24 -5.10
CA VAL A 67 10.84 1.14 -4.30
C VAL A 67 10.95 2.37 -3.40
N THR A 68 11.38 2.18 -2.16
CA THR A 68 11.72 3.29 -1.27
C THR A 68 12.92 4.06 -1.81
N SER A 69 12.91 5.38 -1.65
CA SER A 69 13.96 6.27 -2.11
C SER A 69 15.04 6.47 -1.03
N THR A 70 14.63 6.66 0.22
CA THR A 70 15.51 7.11 1.31
C THR A 70 15.53 6.16 2.50
N THR A 71 14.41 5.50 2.81
CA THR A 71 14.30 4.69 4.03
C THR A 71 14.33 3.19 3.74
N ASN A 72 14.59 2.42 4.80
CA ASN A 72 14.47 0.96 4.82
C ASN A 72 13.06 0.48 5.29
N PHE A 73 12.07 1.38 5.29
CA PHE A 73 10.70 1.13 5.69
C PHE A 73 9.71 1.54 4.60
N MET A 74 8.70 0.71 4.35
CA MET A 74 7.57 1.09 3.51
C MET A 74 6.28 0.84 4.28
N ARG A 75 5.45 1.87 4.44
CA ARG A 75 4.08 1.71 4.94
C ARG A 75 3.12 1.58 3.77
N VAL A 76 2.38 0.48 3.72
CA VAL A 76 1.29 0.25 2.77
C VAL A 76 -0.02 0.39 3.52
N SER A 77 -0.79 1.44 3.20
CA SER A 77 -2.03 1.81 3.87
C SER A 77 -3.21 1.54 2.94
N TRP A 78 -4.10 0.66 3.38
CA TRP A 78 -5.38 0.42 2.74
C TRP A 78 -6.46 1.24 3.46
N GLN A 79 -7.12 2.10 2.70
CA GLN A 79 -8.11 3.06 3.18
C GLN A 79 -9.41 2.89 2.39
N PRO A 80 -10.25 1.90 2.76
CA PRO A 80 -11.58 1.75 2.19
C PRO A 80 -12.47 2.87 2.76
N ASN A 81 -13.14 3.61 1.88
CA ASN A 81 -14.09 4.67 2.22
C ASN A 81 -15.33 4.65 1.30
N GLY A 82 -15.69 3.46 0.81
CA GLY A 82 -16.95 3.16 0.16
C GLY A 82 -17.32 1.70 0.45
N GLY A 83 -18.48 1.49 1.07
CA GLY A 83 -19.08 0.16 1.16
C GLY A 83 -19.75 -0.26 -0.15
#